data_AF-A0A1I7BKB0-F1
#
_entry.id   AF-A0A1I7BKB0-F1
#
_cell.length_a   1.000
_cell.length_b   1.000
_cell.length_c   1.000
_cell.angle_alpha   90.00
_cell.angle_beta   90.00
_cell.angle_gamma   90.00
#
_symmetry.space_group_name_H-M   'P 1'
#
loop_
_entity.id
_entity.type
_entity.pdbx_description
1 polymer ?
#
loop_
_entity_poly.entity_id
_entity_poly.type
_entity_poly.pdbx_seq_one_letter_code
_entity_poly.pdbx_strand_id
1 'polypeptide(L)'
;MINNVGSGSSTPVDPNTLVTPKDDDASKAASGGAGDGAQEKAAAQSGTLQAAETQTSVWDSFLSNLPENDPDYENPLLSIPGTTAHATDPSKYNAYVDSVLVDPADTVADEDLPANYNNPTPQQFLSWHPAVQLRYLRDNFSEADIQAGRTVIGTGDNQVGVIRSDDKRSITVVNELTKSRIFQHTKTEQERLANNPIFLTKIAPLLDLLPKSGTDLAASRTVITQQIDRQINEVKNKSLTNKTSSSDQNKFNTDKQAYIKQLEMLRENVPNSGIYAPSDLAAEMQEIVKRFERAHAYFDVKTPHLANPARDSRNVLTPDSNASINRGYAVFIEQEQRILAIKQAEQQMLSAGGITNADGTVSRLDLPTLVALIQNQASLKQQAVITMRTEQLTQLNQLSQAYAEMQRIVNETLKKFVDTGKDADKEKHTISVSFDNPSQFSTAVAYMFEDYASAQPHPVEKEFNITRPTHDMISNSSGSKNSFKRTQWERFSTQLSDAVTLLNPQLLTNDINQDNREQNRSYEQATGTVRRSFDLNIQIARGFS
;
A
#
# COMPACT_ATOMS: atom_id res chain seq x y z
N MET A 1 -24.17 -30.41 9.74
CA MET A 1 -25.26 -30.78 10.65
C MET A 1 -25.74 -29.51 11.33
N ILE A 2 -27.03 -29.21 11.21
CA ILE A 2 -27.71 -27.98 11.64
C ILE A 2 -28.24 -28.17 13.08
N ASN A 3 -28.33 -27.06 13.82
CA ASN A 3 -29.15 -26.71 15.01
C ASN A 3 -28.25 -26.06 16.09
N ASN A 4 -28.58 -25.00 16.83
CA ASN A 4 -29.80 -24.23 17.06
C ASN A 4 -29.41 -22.99 17.91
N VAL A 5 -29.87 -21.77 17.59
CA VAL A 5 -30.00 -20.59 18.47
C VAL A 5 -31.02 -19.69 17.77
N GLY A 6 -32.08 -19.11 18.32
CA GLY A 6 -32.53 -18.81 19.67
C GLY A 6 -33.35 -17.52 19.52
N SER A 7 -34.67 -17.62 19.72
CA SER A 7 -35.66 -16.56 19.51
C SER A 7 -35.59 -15.47 20.60
N GLY A 8 -35.71 -14.20 20.21
CA GLY A 8 -35.74 -13.06 21.13
C GLY A 8 -36.41 -11.80 20.54
N SER A 9 -37.72 -11.69 20.75
CA SER A 9 -38.55 -10.49 20.99
C SER A 9 -38.16 -9.13 20.38
N SER A 10 -39.03 -8.65 19.47
CA SER A 10 -39.10 -7.29 18.95
C SER A 10 -39.96 -6.36 19.81
N THR A 11 -39.47 -5.15 20.10
CA THR A 11 -40.27 -4.00 20.55
C THR A 11 -40.25 -2.91 19.48
N PRO A 12 -41.40 -2.32 19.08
CA PRO A 12 -41.46 -1.30 18.05
C PRO A 12 -41.13 0.08 18.64
N VAL A 13 -40.24 0.83 17.99
CA VAL A 13 -39.94 2.23 18.34
C VAL A 13 -40.76 3.15 17.44
N ASP A 14 -41.47 4.07 18.09
CA ASP A 14 -42.40 5.07 17.57
C ASP A 14 -41.66 6.23 16.84
N PRO A 15 -42.04 6.62 15.60
CA PRO A 15 -41.31 7.62 14.82
C PRO A 15 -41.68 9.09 15.09
N ASN A 16 -42.29 9.45 16.22
CA ASN A 16 -42.90 10.78 16.41
C ASN A 16 -42.28 11.69 17.49
N THR A 17 -40.95 11.83 17.52
CA THR A 17 -40.30 12.90 18.30
C THR A 17 -39.18 13.60 17.52
N LEU A 18 -39.57 14.48 16.59
CA LEU A 18 -38.73 15.55 16.06
C LEU A 18 -39.38 16.89 16.43
N VAL A 19 -38.88 17.50 17.50
CA VAL A 19 -39.17 18.89 17.87
C VAL A 19 -38.02 19.75 17.36
N THR A 20 -38.33 20.67 16.46
CA THR A 20 -37.46 21.77 16.03
C THR A 20 -37.42 22.88 17.07
N PRO A 21 -36.25 23.52 17.31
CA PRO A 21 -36.23 24.86 17.87
C PRO A 21 -36.27 25.89 16.73
N LYS A 22 -37.21 26.82 16.88
CA LYS A 22 -37.38 28.03 16.09
C LYS A 22 -36.91 29.23 16.94
N ASP A 23 -36.75 30.36 16.28
CA ASP A 23 -36.56 31.73 16.76
C ASP A 23 -35.08 32.17 16.73
N ASP A 24 -34.68 32.93 15.73
CA ASP A 24 -34.94 34.37 15.51
C ASP A 24 -33.94 35.21 16.32
N ASP A 25 -32.95 35.78 15.63
CA ASP A 25 -32.78 37.22 15.74
C ASP A 25 -32.03 37.81 14.53
N ALA A 26 -32.68 38.80 13.94
CA ALA A 26 -32.19 39.59 12.82
C ALA A 26 -31.62 40.90 13.36
N SER A 27 -30.40 41.26 12.95
CA SER A 27 -30.01 42.67 12.92
C SER A 27 -29.16 42.98 11.70
N LYS A 28 -29.75 43.81 10.84
CA LYS A 28 -29.22 44.50 9.67
C LYS A 28 -27.88 45.21 9.92
N ALA A 29 -27.00 45.17 8.93
CA ALA A 29 -26.29 46.36 8.46
C ALA A 29 -25.98 46.21 6.95
N ALA A 30 -26.47 47.17 6.17
CA ALA A 30 -26.24 47.29 4.75
C ALA A 30 -25.19 48.39 4.48
N SER A 31 -24.20 48.09 3.64
CA SER A 31 -23.52 49.02 2.71
C SER A 31 -22.60 48.14 1.84
N GLY A 32 -22.78 47.97 0.54
CA GLY A 32 -22.77 49.03 -0.47
C GLY A 32 -21.34 49.16 -1.02
N GLY A 33 -21.04 48.51 -2.15
CA GLY A 33 -19.73 48.66 -2.80
C GLY A 33 -19.41 47.63 -3.88
N ALA A 34 -19.73 47.99 -5.12
CA ALA A 34 -19.08 47.69 -6.40
C ALA A 34 -18.21 46.43 -6.59
N GLY A 35 -18.45 45.70 -7.69
CA GLY A 35 -17.44 44.81 -8.26
C GLY A 35 -17.96 43.80 -9.27
N ASP A 36 -18.27 44.27 -10.48
CA ASP A 36 -18.48 43.48 -11.69
C ASP A 36 -17.34 42.46 -11.91
N GLY A 37 -17.68 41.25 -12.38
CA GLY A 37 -16.73 40.32 -12.98
C GLY A 37 -16.31 39.11 -12.15
N ALA A 38 -17.18 38.10 -12.03
CA ALA A 38 -16.79 36.79 -11.49
C ALA A 38 -17.58 35.61 -12.07
N GLN A 39 -17.98 35.65 -13.36
CA GLN A 39 -18.64 34.51 -14.00
C GLN A 39 -18.08 34.10 -15.38
N GLU A 40 -16.97 34.68 -15.81
CA GLU A 40 -16.39 34.34 -17.12
C GLU A 40 -14.86 34.25 -17.07
N LYS A 41 -14.32 33.31 -16.26
CA LYS A 41 -12.88 32.94 -16.29
C LYS A 41 -12.59 31.51 -15.82
N ALA A 42 -13.53 30.57 -15.99
CA ALA A 42 -13.30 29.15 -15.70
C ALA A 42 -13.03 28.28 -16.94
N ALA A 43 -12.97 28.85 -18.15
CA ALA A 43 -12.90 28.10 -19.41
C ALA A 43 -11.68 28.38 -20.30
N ALA A 44 -10.68 29.13 -19.83
CA ALA A 44 -9.50 29.44 -20.64
C ALA A 44 -8.21 29.43 -19.81
N GLN A 45 -7.76 28.24 -19.41
CA GLN A 45 -6.35 27.97 -19.14
C GLN A 45 -6.10 26.46 -19.23
N SER A 46 -6.17 25.93 -20.45
CA SER A 46 -5.44 24.73 -20.85
C SER A 46 -3.94 25.07 -20.83
N GLY A 47 -3.36 25.06 -19.63
CA GLY A 47 -1.90 25.06 -19.43
C GLY A 47 -1.44 23.62 -19.33
N THR A 48 -0.62 23.20 -20.27
CA THR A 48 0.11 21.93 -20.31
C THR A 48 0.66 21.53 -18.94
N LEU A 49 0.38 20.28 -18.55
CA LEU A 49 1.01 19.57 -17.44
C LEU A 49 2.53 19.47 -17.69
N GLN A 50 3.26 20.49 -17.26
CA GLN A 50 4.71 20.52 -17.17
C GLN A 50 5.06 20.78 -15.70
N ALA A 51 4.84 19.78 -14.84
CA ALA A 51 5.17 19.84 -13.42
C ALA A 51 5.89 18.58 -12.91
N ALA A 52 6.27 17.67 -13.81
CA ALA A 52 6.94 16.42 -13.46
C ALA A 52 8.49 16.49 -13.58
N GLU A 53 9.05 17.54 -14.21
CA GLU A 53 10.50 17.70 -14.36
C GLU A 53 11.16 18.55 -13.26
N THR A 54 10.38 19.14 -12.35
CA THR A 54 10.90 20.11 -11.36
C THR A 54 11.09 19.57 -9.93
N GLN A 55 10.77 18.30 -9.65
CA GLN A 55 11.02 17.72 -8.31
C GLN A 55 12.34 16.96 -8.18
N THR A 56 12.98 16.56 -9.28
CA THR A 56 14.39 16.13 -9.29
C THR A 56 15.35 17.31 -9.07
N SER A 57 14.96 18.55 -9.44
CA SER A 57 15.86 19.71 -9.40
C SER A 57 16.09 20.29 -8.00
N VAL A 58 15.25 19.98 -7.00
CA VAL A 58 15.43 20.50 -5.63
C VAL A 58 16.62 19.80 -4.95
N TRP A 59 16.89 18.55 -5.30
CA TRP A 59 18.00 17.78 -4.72
C TRP A 59 19.33 17.99 -5.46
N ASP A 60 19.31 18.15 -6.78
CA ASP A 60 20.52 18.58 -7.53
C ASP A 60 21.02 19.95 -7.05
N SER A 61 20.11 20.88 -6.74
CA SER A 61 20.43 22.18 -6.15
C SER A 61 20.92 22.11 -4.69
N PHE A 62 20.57 21.06 -3.95
CA PHE A 62 21.05 20.87 -2.57
C PHE A 62 22.46 20.25 -2.57
N LEU A 63 22.69 19.28 -3.45
CA LEU A 63 23.98 18.61 -3.61
C LEU A 63 25.03 19.52 -4.27
N SER A 64 24.62 20.45 -5.15
CA SER A 64 25.53 21.42 -5.80
C SER A 64 25.99 22.58 -4.90
N ASN A 65 25.44 22.72 -3.68
CA ASN A 65 25.75 23.81 -2.75
C ASN A 65 26.60 23.35 -1.55
N LEU A 66 27.16 22.14 -1.61
CA LEU A 66 28.19 21.72 -0.66
C LEU A 66 29.50 22.46 -1.00
N PRO A 67 30.15 23.13 -0.03
CA PRO A 67 31.35 23.91 -0.30
C PRO A 67 32.49 23.02 -0.84
N GLU A 68 33.18 23.49 -1.87
CA GLU A 68 34.42 22.87 -2.36
C GLU A 68 35.48 22.88 -1.25
N ASN A 69 36.14 21.74 -1.05
CA ASN A 69 37.21 21.57 -0.06
C ASN A 69 38.35 22.57 -0.30
N ASP A 70 38.62 23.43 0.68
CA ASP A 70 39.81 24.31 0.74
C ASP A 70 41.06 23.47 1.09
N PRO A 71 42.08 23.40 0.20
CA PRO A 71 43.22 22.49 0.38
C PRO A 71 44.27 22.95 1.42
N ASP A 72 44.19 24.17 1.96
CA ASP A 72 45.31 24.76 2.74
C ASP A 72 45.02 24.99 4.25
N TYR A 73 43.94 24.41 4.80
CA TYR A 73 43.69 24.44 6.25
C TYR A 73 44.05 23.09 6.92
N GLU A 74 45.28 22.97 7.43
CA GLU A 74 45.63 21.88 8.35
C GLU A 74 44.93 22.11 9.70
N ASN A 75 43.73 21.51 9.80
CA ASN A 75 42.93 21.50 11.00
C ASN A 75 43.49 20.46 12.00
N PRO A 76 43.86 20.84 13.24
CA PRO A 76 44.37 19.92 14.25
C PRO A 76 43.40 18.79 14.64
N LEU A 77 42.13 18.86 14.21
CA LEU A 77 41.13 17.79 14.31
C LEU A 77 41.41 16.58 13.38
N LEU A 78 42.34 16.67 12.43
CA LEU A 78 42.77 15.57 11.54
C LEU A 78 43.41 14.38 12.28
N SER A 79 43.70 14.51 13.58
CA SER A 79 44.24 13.44 14.44
C SER A 79 43.16 12.68 15.24
N ILE A 80 41.88 13.03 15.07
CA ILE A 80 40.77 12.37 15.77
C ILE A 80 40.24 11.19 14.92
N PRO A 81 39.94 10.03 15.51
CA PRO A 81 39.31 8.91 14.80
C PRO A 81 38.03 9.37 14.08
N GLY A 82 38.01 9.26 12.74
CA GLY A 82 36.91 9.73 11.89
C GLY A 82 37.29 10.76 10.82
N THR A 83 38.54 11.21 10.75
CA THR A 83 39.03 12.08 9.67
C THR A 83 39.60 11.31 8.47
N THR A 84 39.89 12.02 7.38
CA THR A 84 40.23 11.54 6.02
C THR A 84 41.27 10.43 5.94
N ALA A 85 42.20 10.34 6.91
CA ALA A 85 43.19 9.27 6.99
C ALA A 85 42.63 7.90 7.44
N HIS A 86 41.49 7.89 8.15
CA HIS A 86 40.74 6.68 8.56
C HIS A 86 39.47 6.46 7.73
N ALA A 87 38.93 7.50 7.09
CA ALA A 87 37.76 7.39 6.21
C ALA A 87 38.04 6.61 4.92
N THR A 88 39.30 6.57 4.47
CA THR A 88 39.72 5.90 3.22
C THR A 88 40.13 4.43 3.43
N ASP A 89 40.32 3.98 4.67
CA ASP A 89 40.72 2.61 5.00
C ASP A 89 39.92 2.05 6.19
N PRO A 90 38.75 1.43 5.91
CA PRO A 90 37.87 0.84 6.93
C PRO A 90 38.59 -0.18 7.84
N SER A 91 39.67 -0.79 7.37
CA SER A 91 40.40 -1.80 8.15
C SER A 91 41.15 -1.19 9.34
N LYS A 92 41.67 0.03 9.22
CA LYS A 92 42.38 0.73 10.30
C LYS A 92 41.45 1.30 11.36
N TYR A 93 40.27 1.79 10.95
CA TYR A 93 39.24 2.24 11.89
C TYR A 93 38.70 1.05 12.70
N ASN A 94 38.35 -0.05 12.03
CA ASN A 94 37.88 -1.25 12.72
C ASN A 94 38.96 -1.84 13.63
N ALA A 95 40.23 -1.90 13.20
CA ALA A 95 41.34 -2.37 14.04
C ALA A 95 41.59 -1.47 15.26
N TYR A 96 41.42 -0.14 15.12
CA TYR A 96 41.54 0.78 16.25
C TYR A 96 40.36 0.65 17.22
N VAL A 97 39.14 0.59 16.70
CA VAL A 97 37.90 0.34 17.48
C VAL A 97 38.03 -0.99 18.24
N ASP A 98 38.50 -2.05 17.59
CA ASP A 98 38.77 -3.36 18.23
C ASP A 98 39.90 -3.28 19.27
N SER A 99 40.91 -2.43 19.08
CA SER A 99 42.02 -2.27 20.04
C SER A 99 41.70 -1.41 21.27
N VAL A 100 40.72 -0.49 21.15
CA VAL A 100 40.37 0.47 22.21
C VAL A 100 39.18 -0.02 23.03
N LEU A 101 38.33 -0.88 22.45
CA LEU A 101 37.10 -1.33 23.09
C LEU A 101 37.32 -2.68 23.76
N VAL A 102 37.57 -2.61 25.08
CA VAL A 102 37.63 -3.79 25.95
C VAL A 102 36.27 -4.47 25.96
N ASP A 103 36.24 -5.80 25.81
CA ASP A 103 35.01 -6.58 25.97
C ASP A 103 34.45 -6.31 27.37
N PRO A 104 33.19 -5.84 27.51
CA PRO A 104 32.62 -5.58 28.82
C PRO A 104 32.63 -6.81 29.74
N ALA A 105 32.68 -8.03 29.21
CA ALA A 105 32.83 -9.25 30.00
C ALA A 105 34.20 -9.35 30.71
N ASP A 106 35.24 -8.71 30.16
CA ASP A 106 36.61 -8.75 30.69
C ASP A 106 36.86 -7.65 31.75
N THR A 107 35.94 -6.69 31.90
CA THR A 107 36.09 -5.59 32.86
C THR A 107 35.50 -5.89 34.24
N VAL A 108 34.71 -6.96 34.37
CA VAL A 108 34.10 -7.37 35.66
C VAL A 108 35.13 -8.20 36.44
N ALA A 109 35.50 -7.77 37.65
CA ALA A 109 36.38 -8.55 38.53
C ALA A 109 35.61 -9.71 39.19
N ASP A 110 36.32 -10.77 39.58
CA ASP A 110 35.72 -11.95 40.25
C ASP A 110 35.01 -11.57 41.57
N GLU A 111 35.51 -10.53 42.24
CA GLU A 111 35.00 -9.99 43.50
C GLU A 111 33.64 -9.30 43.33
N ASP A 112 33.33 -8.80 42.13
CA ASP A 112 32.09 -8.09 41.80
C ASP A 112 30.97 -9.03 41.33
N LEU A 113 31.23 -10.35 41.31
CA LEU A 113 30.25 -11.33 40.87
C LEU A 113 29.15 -11.55 41.93
N PRO A 114 27.86 -11.58 41.53
CA PRO A 114 26.76 -11.89 42.43
C PRO A 114 26.93 -13.26 43.10
N ALA A 115 26.48 -13.40 44.36
CA ALA A 115 26.60 -14.66 45.11
C ALA A 115 25.95 -15.87 44.40
N ASN A 116 24.95 -15.62 43.56
CA ASN A 116 24.23 -16.63 42.77
C ASN A 116 24.75 -16.76 41.32
N TYR A 117 25.96 -16.25 41.02
CA TYR A 117 26.50 -16.16 39.66
C TYR A 117 26.47 -17.49 38.91
N ASN A 118 26.84 -18.61 39.54
CA ASN A 118 26.95 -19.90 38.85
C ASN A 118 25.59 -20.56 38.54
N ASN A 119 24.49 -20.12 39.16
CA ASN A 119 23.16 -20.70 38.95
C ASN A 119 22.05 -19.68 39.22
N PRO A 120 21.93 -18.63 38.40
CA PRO A 120 20.92 -17.62 38.59
C PRO A 120 19.54 -18.16 38.23
N THR A 121 18.54 -17.73 39.00
CA THR A 121 17.17 -17.70 38.46
C THR A 121 17.10 -16.68 37.32
N PRO A 122 16.20 -16.84 36.35
CA PRO A 122 16.04 -15.89 35.26
C PRO A 122 15.83 -14.44 35.73
N GLN A 123 15.00 -14.21 36.76
CA GLN A 123 14.79 -12.88 37.34
C GLN A 123 16.07 -12.30 37.94
N GLN A 124 16.88 -13.13 38.61
CA GLN A 124 18.17 -12.69 39.13
C GLN A 124 19.14 -12.35 37.99
N PHE A 125 19.24 -13.19 36.95
CA PHE A 125 20.06 -12.91 35.78
C PHE A 125 19.68 -11.58 35.12
N LEU A 126 18.39 -11.31 34.94
CA LEU A 126 17.88 -10.08 34.36
C LEU A 126 18.13 -8.84 35.23
N SER A 127 18.26 -9.01 36.55
CA SER A 127 18.59 -7.91 37.48
C SER A 127 20.07 -7.54 37.49
N TRP A 128 20.95 -8.35 36.90
CA TRP A 128 22.38 -8.09 36.85
C TRP A 128 22.73 -6.98 35.86
N HIS A 129 23.89 -6.35 36.09
CA HIS A 129 24.46 -5.41 35.13
C HIS A 129 24.82 -6.12 33.80
N PRO A 130 24.65 -5.50 32.62
CA PRO A 130 24.92 -6.13 31.33
C PRO A 130 26.31 -6.74 31.19
N ALA A 131 27.34 -6.10 31.77
CA ALA A 131 28.70 -6.65 31.79
C ALA A 131 28.78 -8.01 32.52
N VAL A 132 28.07 -8.16 33.64
CA VAL A 132 28.00 -9.43 34.41
C VAL A 132 27.21 -10.47 33.63
N GLN A 133 26.16 -10.07 32.91
CA GLN A 133 25.37 -10.97 32.06
C GLN A 133 26.21 -11.51 30.90
N LEU A 134 26.98 -10.64 30.22
CA LEU A 134 27.90 -11.05 29.15
C LEU A 134 29.00 -11.97 29.67
N ARG A 135 29.57 -11.65 30.83
CA ARG A 135 30.55 -12.51 31.50
C ARG A 135 29.96 -13.87 31.85
N TYR A 136 28.73 -13.89 32.36
CA TYR A 136 28.01 -15.14 32.64
C TYR A 136 27.84 -15.98 31.38
N LEU A 137 27.43 -15.36 30.27
CA LEU A 137 27.31 -16.07 28.99
C LEU A 137 28.64 -16.68 28.55
N ARG A 138 29.74 -15.91 28.63
CA ARG A 138 31.10 -16.37 28.30
C ARG A 138 31.55 -17.55 29.17
N ASP A 139 31.29 -17.48 30.47
CA ASP A 139 31.81 -18.45 31.44
C ASP A 139 30.97 -19.74 31.47
N ASN A 140 29.68 -19.68 31.12
CA ASN A 140 28.74 -20.81 31.29
C ASN A 140 28.25 -21.44 29.98
N PHE A 141 28.51 -20.83 28.83
CA PHE A 141 28.15 -21.37 27.52
C PHE A 141 29.35 -21.46 26.61
N SER A 142 29.35 -22.43 25.70
CA SER A 142 30.37 -22.49 24.66
C SER A 142 30.18 -21.32 23.69
N GLU A 143 31.27 -20.78 23.15
CA GLU A 143 31.19 -19.74 22.12
C GLU A 143 30.38 -20.21 20.90
N ALA A 144 30.40 -21.52 20.60
CA ALA A 144 29.56 -22.11 19.56
C ALA A 144 28.06 -22.08 19.87
N ASP A 145 27.66 -22.17 21.15
CA ASP A 145 26.26 -22.04 21.56
C ASP A 145 25.82 -20.58 21.57
N ILE A 146 26.70 -19.66 22.01
CA ILE A 146 26.44 -18.21 21.98
C ILE A 146 26.27 -17.74 20.52
N GLN A 147 27.18 -18.11 19.63
CA GLN A 147 27.12 -17.74 18.21
C GLN A 147 25.95 -18.40 17.47
N ALA A 148 25.49 -19.57 17.92
CA ALA A 148 24.30 -20.21 17.40
C ALA A 148 23.00 -19.72 18.06
N GLY A 149 23.05 -18.82 19.05
CA GLY A 149 21.87 -18.32 19.76
C GLY A 149 21.17 -19.37 20.64
N ARG A 150 21.85 -20.45 21.03
CA ARG A 150 21.30 -21.58 21.81
C ARG A 150 21.33 -21.35 23.34
N THR A 151 21.54 -20.11 23.76
CA THR A 151 21.68 -19.71 25.16
C THR A 151 20.32 -19.55 25.84
N VAL A 152 20.11 -20.32 26.92
CA VAL A 152 18.87 -20.34 27.71
C VAL A 152 19.22 -20.36 29.20
N ILE A 153 18.59 -19.48 29.98
CA ILE A 153 18.77 -19.34 31.42
C ILE A 153 17.57 -19.94 32.14
N GLY A 154 17.83 -20.75 33.17
CA GLY A 154 16.81 -21.39 34.02
C GLY A 154 16.27 -22.71 33.45
N THR A 155 15.22 -23.23 34.10
CA THR A 155 14.60 -24.52 33.76
C THR A 155 13.07 -24.44 33.77
N GLY A 156 12.42 -25.32 33.01
CA GLY A 156 10.97 -25.42 32.94
C GLY A 156 10.28 -24.17 32.36
N ASP A 157 9.12 -23.80 32.91
CA ASP A 157 8.30 -22.72 32.38
C ASP A 157 8.95 -21.33 32.54
N ASN A 158 9.85 -21.19 33.51
CA ASN A 158 10.53 -19.94 33.82
C ASN A 158 11.77 -19.68 32.95
N GLN A 159 12.04 -20.47 31.91
CA GLN A 159 13.20 -20.25 31.06
C GLN A 159 13.19 -18.92 30.31
N VAL A 160 14.35 -18.28 30.23
CA VAL A 160 14.60 -17.07 29.45
C VAL A 160 15.63 -17.35 28.37
N GLY A 161 15.27 -17.07 27.12
CA GLY A 161 16.20 -17.11 26.00
C GLY A 161 17.00 -15.82 25.96
N VAL A 162 18.29 -15.91 25.71
CA VAL A 162 19.17 -14.75 25.59
C VAL A 162 19.95 -14.89 24.29
N ILE A 163 20.19 -13.80 23.58
CA ILE A 163 21.17 -13.76 22.48
C ILE A 163 22.15 -12.62 22.74
N ARG A 164 23.44 -12.82 22.41
CA ARG A 164 24.45 -11.78 22.45
C ARG A 164 24.38 -10.95 21.16
N SER A 165 24.50 -9.64 21.27
CA SER A 165 24.58 -8.75 20.10
C SER A 165 25.85 -8.97 19.29
N ASP A 166 25.83 -8.56 18.02
CA ASP A 166 27.00 -8.68 17.12
C ASP A 166 28.23 -7.91 17.62
N ASP A 167 28.01 -6.76 18.25
CA ASP A 167 29.07 -5.93 18.85
C ASP A 167 29.61 -6.47 20.19
N LYS A 168 29.06 -7.60 20.68
CA LYS A 168 29.38 -8.26 21.95
C LYS A 168 29.13 -7.42 23.21
N ARG A 169 28.42 -6.30 23.12
CA ARG A 169 28.25 -5.36 24.26
C ARG A 169 26.92 -5.44 24.96
N SER A 170 25.96 -6.10 24.35
CA SER A 170 24.63 -6.19 24.91
C SER A 170 24.08 -7.60 24.76
N ILE A 171 23.07 -7.86 25.58
CA ILE A 171 22.26 -9.04 25.45
C ILE A 171 20.85 -8.62 25.06
N THR A 172 20.20 -9.46 24.26
CA THR A 172 18.78 -9.34 23.96
C THR A 172 18.05 -10.50 24.62
N VAL A 173 17.03 -10.14 25.39
CA VAL A 173 16.14 -11.08 26.08
C VAL A 173 15.03 -11.48 25.12
N VAL A 174 15.00 -12.76 24.74
CA VAL A 174 14.10 -13.28 23.71
C VAL A 174 12.64 -13.20 24.14
N ASN A 175 12.35 -13.43 25.42
CA ASN A 175 10.99 -13.55 25.96
C ASN A 175 10.16 -12.26 25.86
N GLU A 176 10.81 -11.11 25.74
CA GLU A 176 10.19 -9.78 25.74
C GLU A 176 10.21 -9.12 24.35
N LEU A 177 10.60 -9.88 23.33
CA LEU A 177 10.71 -9.36 21.98
C LEU A 177 9.34 -9.12 21.35
N THR A 178 9.18 -7.92 20.80
CA THR A 178 8.09 -7.58 19.91
C THR A 178 8.53 -7.74 18.45
N LYS A 179 7.55 -7.89 17.55
CA LYS A 179 7.79 -8.00 16.11
C LYS A 179 8.67 -6.86 15.56
N SER A 180 8.39 -5.62 15.99
CA SER A 180 9.17 -4.45 15.58
C SER A 180 10.63 -4.52 16.03
N ARG A 181 10.90 -4.97 17.27
CA ARG A 181 12.27 -5.11 17.77
C ARG A 181 13.02 -6.24 17.07
N ILE A 182 12.33 -7.31 16.72
CA ILE A 182 12.89 -8.44 15.96
C ILE A 182 13.43 -7.99 14.60
N PHE A 183 12.65 -7.20 13.87
CA PHE A 183 13.04 -6.73 12.54
C PHE A 183 14.08 -5.59 12.55
N GLN A 184 14.39 -5.02 13.72
CA GLN A 184 15.51 -4.07 13.87
C GLN A 184 16.86 -4.77 14.04
N HIS A 185 16.88 -6.06 14.38
CA HIS A 185 18.10 -6.83 14.52
C HIS A 185 18.81 -7.01 13.18
N THR A 186 20.13 -7.12 13.24
CA THR A 186 20.93 -7.49 12.06
C THR A 186 20.52 -8.87 11.55
N LYS A 187 20.86 -9.19 10.29
CA LYS A 187 20.62 -10.54 9.75
C LYS A 187 21.20 -11.62 10.65
N THR A 188 22.44 -11.45 11.12
CA THR A 188 23.13 -12.42 11.98
C THR A 188 22.39 -12.60 13.30
N GLU A 189 21.95 -11.52 13.93
CA GLU A 189 21.17 -11.57 15.17
C GLU A 189 19.80 -12.24 14.96
N GLN A 190 19.13 -11.95 13.84
CA GLN A 190 17.89 -12.63 13.48
C GLN A 190 18.12 -14.14 13.27
N GLU A 191 19.23 -14.54 12.66
CA GLU A 191 19.59 -15.96 12.47
C GLU A 191 19.94 -16.63 13.81
N ARG A 192 20.59 -15.94 14.76
CA ARG A 192 20.77 -16.43 16.13
C ARG A 192 19.43 -16.59 16.84
N LEU A 193 18.57 -15.60 16.72
CA LEU A 193 17.24 -15.61 17.32
C LEU A 193 16.38 -16.74 16.77
N ALA A 194 16.43 -16.96 15.46
CA ALA A 194 15.76 -18.05 14.75
C ALA A 194 16.20 -19.45 15.23
N ASN A 195 17.40 -19.58 15.80
CA ASN A 195 17.90 -20.83 16.38
C ASN A 195 17.66 -20.96 17.89
N ASN A 196 17.14 -19.91 18.55
CA ASN A 196 16.93 -19.93 19.99
C ASN A 196 15.71 -20.81 20.36
N PRO A 197 15.85 -21.76 21.30
CA PRO A 197 14.75 -22.65 21.68
C PRO A 197 13.51 -21.93 22.19
N ILE A 198 13.69 -20.85 22.96
CA ILE A 198 12.58 -20.06 23.51
C ILE A 198 11.89 -19.25 22.43
N PHE A 199 12.65 -18.74 21.44
CA PHE A 199 12.07 -18.09 20.28
C PHE A 199 11.18 -19.07 19.51
N LEU A 200 11.72 -20.23 19.12
CA LEU A 200 11.03 -21.23 18.31
C LEU A 200 9.74 -21.77 18.97
N THR A 201 9.75 -21.93 20.29
CA THR A 201 8.65 -22.58 21.03
C THR A 201 7.62 -21.61 21.58
N LYS A 202 8.02 -20.39 21.98
CA LYS A 202 7.13 -19.43 22.64
C LYS A 202 6.83 -18.20 21.78
N ILE A 203 7.87 -17.57 21.22
CA ILE A 203 7.74 -16.25 20.57
C ILE A 203 7.29 -16.35 19.12
N ALA A 204 7.90 -17.23 18.34
CA ALA A 204 7.58 -17.37 16.93
C ALA A 204 6.11 -17.78 16.69
N PRO A 205 5.51 -18.73 17.43
CA PRO A 205 4.08 -19.03 17.29
C PRO A 205 3.17 -17.88 17.73
N LEU A 206 3.55 -17.14 18.77
CA LEU A 206 2.75 -16.04 19.32
C LEU A 206 2.67 -14.85 18.35
N LEU A 207 3.78 -14.56 17.64
CA LEU A 207 3.91 -13.40 16.77
C LEU A 207 3.71 -13.72 15.27
N ASP A 208 3.29 -14.95 14.95
CA ASP A 208 3.22 -15.47 13.58
C ASP A 208 4.54 -15.25 12.83
N LEU A 209 5.63 -15.81 13.38
CA LEU A 209 6.96 -15.72 12.80
C LEU A 209 7.50 -17.11 12.40
N LEU A 210 8.38 -17.10 11.42
CA LEU A 210 9.20 -18.24 11.00
C LEU A 210 10.69 -17.93 11.19
N PRO A 211 11.51 -18.91 11.56
CA PRO A 211 11.15 -20.30 11.86
C PRO A 211 10.40 -20.48 13.20
N LYS A 212 9.70 -21.61 13.34
CA LYS A 212 9.00 -22.04 14.56
C LYS A 212 9.35 -23.48 14.91
N SER A 213 8.99 -23.95 16.10
CA SER A 213 9.29 -25.32 16.52
C SER A 213 8.88 -26.36 15.46
N GLY A 214 9.84 -27.22 15.07
CA GLY A 214 9.66 -28.23 14.01
C GLY A 214 9.87 -27.72 12.58
N THR A 215 10.23 -26.46 12.36
CA THR A 215 10.58 -25.91 11.04
C THR A 215 11.89 -25.16 11.15
N ASP A 216 12.91 -25.58 10.40
CA ASP A 216 14.18 -24.85 10.35
C ASP A 216 14.09 -23.62 9.42
N LEU A 217 15.13 -22.78 9.46
CA LEU A 217 15.20 -21.57 8.64
C LEU A 217 15.22 -21.88 7.13
N ALA A 218 15.89 -22.95 6.72
CA ALA A 218 16.00 -23.33 5.31
C ALA A 218 14.64 -23.75 4.74
N ALA A 219 13.91 -24.61 5.46
CA ALA A 219 12.55 -25.02 5.13
C ALA A 219 11.59 -23.83 5.11
N SER A 220 11.70 -22.92 6.08
CA SER A 220 10.90 -21.69 6.12
C SER A 220 11.13 -20.82 4.87
N ARG A 221 12.40 -20.62 4.49
CA ARG A 221 12.80 -19.90 3.27
C ARG A 221 12.23 -20.57 2.02
N THR A 222 12.32 -21.90 1.91
CA THR A 222 11.77 -22.64 0.77
C THR A 222 10.26 -22.46 0.64
N VAL A 223 9.50 -22.56 1.73
CA VAL A 223 8.04 -22.39 1.71
C VAL A 223 7.67 -20.98 1.24
N ILE A 224 8.35 -19.95 1.78
CA ILE A 224 8.12 -18.56 1.42
C ILE A 224 8.44 -18.32 -0.07
N THR A 225 9.61 -18.75 -0.54
CA THR A 225 10.02 -18.60 -1.93
C THR A 225 9.02 -19.26 -2.88
N GLN A 226 8.53 -20.47 -2.55
CA GLN A 226 7.52 -21.16 -3.35
C GLN A 226 6.18 -20.41 -3.41
N GLN A 227 5.78 -19.74 -2.32
CA GLN A 227 4.57 -18.92 -2.31
C GLN A 227 4.73 -17.71 -3.26
N ILE A 228 5.87 -17.02 -3.19
CA ILE A 228 6.17 -15.88 -4.07
C ILE A 228 6.24 -16.33 -5.53
N ASP A 229 6.94 -17.43 -5.84
CA ASP A 229 7.06 -17.97 -7.19
C ASP A 229 5.70 -18.38 -7.78
N ARG A 230 4.76 -18.87 -6.96
CA ARG A 230 3.38 -19.13 -7.41
C ARG A 230 2.71 -17.85 -7.89
N GLN A 231 2.79 -16.77 -7.11
CA GLN A 231 2.19 -15.49 -7.48
C GLN A 231 2.86 -14.87 -8.72
N ILE A 232 4.19 -14.97 -8.83
CA ILE A 232 4.93 -14.58 -10.05
C ILE A 232 4.39 -15.33 -11.27
N ASN A 233 4.23 -16.65 -11.16
CA ASN A 233 3.72 -17.47 -12.26
C ASN A 233 2.25 -17.16 -12.61
N GLU A 234 1.41 -16.86 -11.63
CA GLU A 234 0.02 -16.43 -11.85
C GLU A 234 -0.04 -15.11 -12.64
N VAL A 235 0.76 -14.11 -12.27
CA VAL A 235 0.87 -12.83 -13.01
C VAL A 235 1.46 -13.04 -14.41
N LYS A 236 2.53 -13.84 -14.52
CA LYS A 236 3.23 -14.11 -15.78
C LYS A 236 2.34 -14.83 -16.79
N ASN A 237 1.53 -15.77 -16.35
CA ASN A 237 0.68 -16.60 -17.20
C ASN A 237 -0.73 -16.02 -17.41
N LYS A 238 -1.07 -14.89 -16.78
CA LYS A 238 -2.35 -14.20 -17.02
C LYS A 238 -2.47 -13.83 -18.49
N SER A 239 -3.52 -14.34 -19.14
CA SER A 239 -3.84 -14.07 -20.54
C SER A 239 -4.86 -12.94 -20.70
N LEU A 240 -4.90 -12.38 -21.90
CA LEU A 240 -5.94 -11.45 -22.34
C LEU A 240 -7.05 -12.23 -23.03
N THR A 241 -8.29 -11.92 -22.68
CA THR A 241 -9.49 -12.55 -23.24
C THR A 241 -10.06 -11.70 -24.37
N ASN A 242 -10.01 -10.38 -24.24
CA ASN A 242 -10.69 -9.43 -25.11
C ASN A 242 -9.74 -8.68 -26.05
N LYS A 243 -8.55 -8.29 -25.56
CA LYS A 243 -7.54 -7.59 -26.37
C LYS A 243 -6.45 -8.56 -26.87
N THR A 244 -6.73 -9.29 -27.94
CA THR A 244 -5.86 -10.37 -28.44
C THR A 244 -4.90 -9.97 -29.56
N SER A 245 -4.82 -8.69 -29.93
CA SER A 245 -3.87 -8.24 -30.95
C SER A 245 -2.43 -8.39 -30.45
N SER A 246 -1.47 -8.65 -31.35
CA SER A 246 -0.05 -8.74 -30.97
C SER A 246 0.45 -7.47 -30.28
N SER A 247 -0.05 -6.30 -30.70
CA SER A 247 0.30 -5.01 -30.08
C SER A 247 -0.19 -4.93 -28.63
N ASP A 248 -1.45 -5.31 -28.38
CA ASP A 248 -2.03 -5.30 -27.04
C ASP A 248 -1.33 -6.30 -26.11
N GLN A 249 -1.05 -7.50 -26.63
CA GLN A 249 -0.31 -8.54 -25.89
C GLN A 249 1.09 -8.06 -25.53
N ASN A 250 1.81 -7.44 -26.47
CA ASN A 250 3.14 -6.89 -26.21
C ASN A 250 3.08 -5.79 -25.16
N LYS A 251 2.14 -4.84 -25.28
CA LYS A 251 1.97 -3.76 -24.31
C LYS A 251 1.66 -4.32 -22.91
N PHE A 252 0.70 -5.24 -22.80
CA PHE A 252 0.34 -5.86 -21.53
C PHE A 252 1.50 -6.65 -20.91
N ASN A 253 2.25 -7.40 -21.74
CA ASN A 253 3.41 -8.17 -21.29
C ASN A 253 4.55 -7.27 -20.79
N THR A 254 4.72 -6.08 -21.37
CA THR A 254 5.65 -5.05 -20.89
C THR A 254 5.14 -4.44 -19.58
N ASP A 255 3.89 -4.00 -19.53
CA ASP A 255 3.32 -3.32 -18.38
C ASP A 255 3.28 -4.22 -17.13
N LYS A 256 2.95 -5.52 -17.30
CA LYS A 256 2.90 -6.47 -16.18
C LYS A 256 4.28 -6.75 -15.55
N GLN A 257 5.38 -6.40 -16.21
CA GLN A 257 6.72 -6.55 -15.63
C GLN A 257 6.91 -5.72 -14.36
N ALA A 258 6.19 -4.59 -14.21
CA ALA A 258 6.28 -3.79 -13.00
C ALA A 258 5.87 -4.58 -11.74
N TYR A 259 4.80 -5.38 -11.85
CA TYR A 259 4.31 -6.23 -10.76
C TYR A 259 5.21 -7.45 -10.55
N ILE A 260 5.66 -8.10 -11.63
CA ILE A 260 6.58 -9.25 -11.55
C ILE A 260 7.85 -8.85 -10.83
N LYS A 261 8.47 -7.73 -11.21
CA LYS A 261 9.70 -7.23 -10.57
C LYS A 261 9.51 -6.94 -9.09
N GLN A 262 8.37 -6.39 -8.68
CA GLN A 262 8.10 -6.18 -7.24
C GLN A 262 8.01 -7.50 -6.46
N LEU A 263 7.37 -8.53 -7.03
CA LEU A 263 7.34 -9.86 -6.42
C LEU A 263 8.75 -10.50 -6.42
N GLU A 264 9.54 -10.30 -7.46
CA GLU A 264 10.94 -10.76 -7.52
C GLU A 264 11.79 -10.08 -6.46
N MET A 265 11.61 -8.78 -6.20
CA MET A 265 12.28 -8.08 -5.10
C MET A 265 11.92 -8.66 -3.73
N LEU A 266 10.66 -9.04 -3.51
CA LEU A 266 10.27 -9.75 -2.29
C LEU A 266 10.99 -11.10 -2.18
N ARG A 267 11.10 -11.83 -3.29
CA ARG A 267 11.85 -13.09 -3.35
C ARG A 267 13.33 -12.90 -3.05
N GLU A 268 13.94 -11.87 -3.61
CA GLU A 268 15.36 -11.52 -3.41
C GLU A 268 15.67 -11.09 -1.97
N ASN A 269 14.69 -10.52 -1.27
CA ASN A 269 14.83 -10.16 0.16
C ASN A 269 14.71 -11.36 1.10
N VAL A 270 14.14 -12.49 0.65
CA VAL A 270 14.05 -13.72 1.45
C VAL A 270 15.41 -14.13 2.01
N PRO A 271 16.47 -14.42 1.22
CA PRO A 271 17.77 -14.84 1.77
C PRO A 271 18.45 -13.80 2.67
N ASN A 272 18.00 -12.55 2.67
CA ASN A 272 18.60 -11.45 3.44
C ASN A 272 17.99 -11.28 4.84
N SER A 273 16.88 -11.97 5.15
CA SER A 273 16.26 -11.93 6.48
C SER A 273 16.50 -13.25 7.24
N GLY A 274 16.63 -13.19 8.56
CA GLY A 274 16.76 -14.39 9.41
C GLY A 274 15.41 -14.86 9.97
N ILE A 275 14.42 -13.96 10.04
CA ILE A 275 13.08 -14.20 10.55
C ILE A 275 12.07 -13.58 9.58
N TYR A 276 10.90 -14.21 9.44
CA TYR A 276 9.83 -13.75 8.56
C TYR A 276 8.50 -13.74 9.27
N ALA A 277 7.62 -12.82 8.88
CA ALA A 277 6.22 -12.86 9.24
C ALA A 277 5.40 -13.31 8.01
N PRO A 278 4.90 -14.56 7.97
CA PRO A 278 4.16 -15.06 6.82
C PRO A 278 2.93 -14.23 6.49
N SER A 279 2.21 -13.76 7.51
CA SER A 279 1.06 -12.86 7.36
C SER A 279 1.40 -11.54 6.68
N ASP A 280 2.46 -10.85 7.10
CA ASP A 280 2.87 -9.56 6.52
C ASP A 280 3.29 -9.74 5.06
N LEU A 281 4.08 -10.77 4.79
CA LEU A 281 4.50 -11.09 3.42
C LEU A 281 3.31 -11.46 2.54
N ALA A 282 2.38 -12.26 3.07
CA ALA A 282 1.16 -12.61 2.35
C ALA A 282 0.30 -11.38 2.06
N ALA A 283 0.18 -10.45 3.01
CA ALA A 283 -0.52 -9.19 2.82
C ALA A 283 0.13 -8.33 1.72
N GLU A 284 1.47 -8.20 1.73
CA GLU A 284 2.19 -7.44 0.71
C GLU A 284 2.07 -8.08 -0.68
N MET A 285 2.21 -9.41 -0.78
CA MET A 285 1.99 -10.14 -2.04
C MET A 285 0.56 -9.94 -2.55
N GLN A 286 -0.45 -10.09 -1.68
CA GLN A 286 -1.84 -9.91 -2.05
C GLN A 286 -2.13 -8.48 -2.50
N GLU A 287 -1.49 -7.47 -1.91
CA GLU A 287 -1.65 -6.08 -2.33
C GLU A 287 -1.15 -5.88 -3.78
N ILE A 288 0.05 -6.39 -4.10
CA ILE A 288 0.61 -6.33 -5.46
C ILE A 288 -0.31 -7.06 -6.45
N VAL A 289 -0.79 -8.25 -6.09
CA VAL A 289 -1.67 -9.07 -6.94
C VAL A 289 -3.02 -8.39 -7.15
N LYS A 290 -3.63 -7.80 -6.12
CA LYS A 290 -4.88 -7.04 -6.26
C LYS A 290 -4.72 -5.85 -7.20
N ARG A 291 -3.62 -5.09 -7.10
CA ARG A 291 -3.33 -3.98 -8.02
C ARG A 291 -3.13 -4.48 -9.46
N PHE A 292 -2.44 -5.62 -9.64
CA PHE A 292 -2.31 -6.27 -10.94
C PHE A 292 -3.66 -6.70 -11.51
N GLU A 293 -4.51 -7.37 -10.73
CA GLU A 293 -5.82 -7.82 -11.18
C GLU A 293 -6.73 -6.67 -11.57
N ARG A 294 -6.66 -5.56 -10.83
CA ARG A 294 -7.32 -4.31 -11.19
C ARG A 294 -6.81 -3.77 -12.52
N ALA A 295 -5.49 -3.62 -12.68
CA ALA A 295 -4.93 -3.14 -13.94
C ALA A 295 -5.28 -4.07 -15.12
N HIS A 296 -5.25 -5.39 -14.92
CA HIS A 296 -5.69 -6.37 -15.90
C HIS A 296 -7.16 -6.19 -16.29
N ALA A 297 -8.06 -6.00 -15.32
CA ALA A 297 -9.48 -5.79 -15.57
C ALA A 297 -9.74 -4.52 -16.40
N TYR A 298 -8.97 -3.45 -16.19
CA TYR A 298 -9.08 -2.22 -16.97
C TYR A 298 -8.44 -2.35 -18.36
N PHE A 299 -7.34 -3.10 -18.47
CA PHE A 299 -6.69 -3.30 -19.76
C PHE A 299 -7.53 -4.17 -20.70
N ASP A 300 -7.98 -5.32 -20.21
CA ASP A 300 -8.63 -6.37 -20.98
C ASP A 300 -10.11 -6.05 -21.25
N VAL A 301 -10.47 -4.78 -21.42
CA VAL A 301 -11.80 -4.35 -21.84
C VAL A 301 -11.85 -4.31 -23.37
N LYS A 302 -12.87 -4.91 -23.96
CA LYS A 302 -13.04 -4.90 -25.41
C LYS A 302 -13.37 -3.50 -25.92
N THR A 303 -12.69 -3.06 -26.98
CA THR A 303 -13.02 -1.79 -27.63
C THR A 303 -14.37 -1.89 -28.34
N PRO A 304 -15.31 -0.97 -28.11
CA PRO A 304 -16.56 -0.94 -28.85
C PRO A 304 -16.28 -0.58 -30.31
N HIS A 305 -16.71 -1.45 -31.21
CA HIS A 305 -16.90 -1.12 -32.60
C HIS A 305 -18.31 -0.52 -32.68
N LEU A 306 -18.52 0.66 -33.30
CA LEU A 306 -19.82 1.38 -33.31
C LEU A 306 -20.41 1.54 -34.73
N ALA A 307 -20.11 0.62 -35.65
CA ALA A 307 -20.58 0.65 -37.03
C ALA A 307 -21.97 0.01 -37.26
N ASN A 308 -22.48 -0.78 -36.32
CA ASN A 308 -23.76 -1.51 -36.38
C ASN A 308 -24.42 -1.63 -34.99
N PRO A 309 -25.43 -0.79 -34.67
CA PRO A 309 -26.02 -0.68 -33.32
C PRO A 309 -26.58 -1.98 -32.74
N ALA A 310 -27.02 -2.95 -33.56
CA ALA A 310 -27.54 -4.24 -33.09
C ALA A 310 -26.46 -5.24 -32.62
N ARG A 311 -25.21 -5.10 -33.09
CA ARG A 311 -24.09 -5.98 -32.70
C ARG A 311 -23.10 -5.30 -31.74
N ASP A 312 -23.17 -3.98 -31.68
CA ASP A 312 -22.12 -3.11 -31.16
C ASP A 312 -22.35 -2.67 -29.71
N SER A 313 -23.56 -2.90 -29.16
CA SER A 313 -23.85 -2.74 -27.74
C SER A 313 -22.96 -3.61 -26.84
N ARG A 314 -22.52 -4.80 -27.32
CA ARG A 314 -21.75 -5.83 -26.60
C ARG A 314 -20.52 -5.38 -25.81
N ASN A 315 -19.94 -4.22 -26.14
CA ASN A 315 -18.67 -3.79 -25.59
C ASN A 315 -18.68 -2.33 -25.07
N VAL A 316 -19.87 -1.71 -24.99
CA VAL A 316 -20.02 -0.37 -24.43
C VAL A 316 -20.08 -0.51 -22.91
N LEU A 317 -18.95 -0.29 -22.24
CA LEU A 317 -18.87 -0.37 -20.77
C LEU A 317 -18.95 1.00 -20.10
N THR A 318 -18.69 2.06 -20.86
CA THR A 318 -18.75 3.44 -20.41
C THR A 318 -19.35 4.32 -21.51
N PRO A 319 -19.94 5.47 -21.14
CA PRO A 319 -20.56 6.37 -22.12
C PRO A 319 -19.57 6.98 -23.12
N ASP A 320 -18.28 6.98 -22.81
CA ASP A 320 -17.21 7.56 -23.63
C ASP A 320 -16.42 6.53 -24.44
N SER A 321 -17.06 5.42 -24.81
CA SER A 321 -16.45 4.35 -25.63
C SER A 321 -15.18 3.74 -24.99
N ASN A 322 -15.17 3.59 -23.67
CA ASN A 322 -14.07 3.02 -22.88
C ASN A 322 -12.82 3.91 -22.85
N ALA A 323 -12.91 5.18 -23.24
CA ALA A 323 -11.79 6.12 -23.15
C ALA A 323 -11.37 6.37 -21.69
N SER A 324 -12.35 6.56 -20.81
CA SER A 324 -12.19 6.65 -19.35
C SER A 324 -11.47 5.43 -18.78
N ILE A 325 -11.92 4.21 -19.11
CA ILE A 325 -11.28 2.97 -18.66
C ILE A 325 -9.82 2.89 -19.12
N ASN A 326 -9.55 3.19 -20.40
CA ASN A 326 -8.18 3.15 -20.94
C ASN A 326 -7.27 4.20 -20.28
N ARG A 327 -7.82 5.37 -19.92
CA ARG A 327 -7.10 6.38 -19.13
C ARG A 327 -6.80 5.86 -17.72
N GLY A 328 -7.77 5.25 -17.05
CA GLY A 328 -7.58 4.66 -15.73
C GLY A 328 -6.49 3.59 -15.72
N TYR A 329 -6.45 2.73 -16.75
CA TYR A 329 -5.35 1.78 -16.94
C TYR A 329 -3.98 2.47 -17.04
N ALA A 330 -3.87 3.53 -17.85
CA ALA A 330 -2.61 4.26 -18.01
C ALA A 330 -2.12 4.84 -16.68
N VAL A 331 -3.03 5.43 -15.89
CA VAL A 331 -2.73 5.93 -14.54
C VAL A 331 -2.23 4.80 -13.62
N PHE A 332 -2.88 3.63 -13.62
CA PHE A 332 -2.45 2.51 -12.78
C PHE A 332 -1.05 2.02 -13.13
N ILE A 333 -0.73 1.89 -14.41
CA ILE A 333 0.61 1.45 -14.83
C ILE A 333 1.68 2.50 -14.50
N GLU A 334 1.39 3.78 -14.73
CA GLU A 334 2.31 4.88 -14.37
C GLU A 334 2.62 4.88 -12.87
N GLN A 335 1.59 4.76 -12.02
CA GLN A 335 1.78 4.72 -10.57
C GLN A 335 2.48 3.44 -10.12
N GLU A 336 2.23 2.29 -10.76
CA GLU A 336 2.93 1.05 -10.42
C GLU A 336 4.42 1.10 -10.79
N GLN A 337 4.77 1.71 -11.93
CA GLN A 337 6.15 1.96 -12.30
C GLN A 337 6.86 2.88 -11.29
N ARG A 338 6.14 3.90 -10.80
CA ARG A 338 6.64 4.78 -9.75
C ARG A 338 6.89 4.03 -8.43
N ILE A 339 5.96 3.17 -8.02
CA ILE A 339 6.13 2.32 -6.82
C ILE A 339 7.34 1.39 -6.98
N LEU A 340 7.52 0.77 -8.14
CA LEU A 340 8.69 -0.06 -8.42
C LEU A 340 9.99 0.75 -8.29
N ALA A 341 10.07 1.93 -8.90
CA ALA A 341 11.25 2.79 -8.83
C ALA A 341 11.58 3.20 -7.38
N ILE A 342 10.55 3.52 -6.57
CA ILE A 342 10.70 3.82 -5.14
C ILE A 342 11.26 2.60 -4.39
N LYS A 343 10.68 1.41 -4.60
CA LYS A 343 11.17 0.18 -3.96
C LYS A 343 12.62 -0.13 -4.34
N GLN A 344 12.99 0.09 -5.60
CA GLN A 344 14.37 -0.12 -6.06
C GLN A 344 15.34 0.86 -5.39
N ALA A 345 14.94 2.13 -5.25
CA ALA A 345 15.72 3.13 -4.54
C ALA A 345 15.86 2.79 -3.04
N GLU A 346 14.78 2.34 -2.39
CA GLU A 346 14.81 1.85 -1.00
C GLU A 346 15.80 0.68 -0.84
N GLN A 347 15.73 -0.32 -1.72
CA GLN A 347 16.64 -1.48 -1.67
C GLN A 347 18.10 -1.08 -1.88
N GLN A 348 18.37 -0.14 -2.79
CA GLN A 348 19.72 0.42 -3.00
C GLN A 348 20.21 1.14 -1.74
N MET A 349 19.39 1.99 -1.14
CA MET A 349 19.74 2.72 0.08
C MET A 349 20.04 1.78 1.26
N LEU A 350 19.26 0.72 1.43
CA LEU A 350 19.42 -0.25 2.50
C LEU A 350 20.64 -1.17 2.28
N SER A 351 20.91 -1.57 1.04
CA SER A 351 22.02 -2.48 0.72
C SER A 351 23.38 -1.78 0.65
N ALA A 352 23.41 -0.54 0.14
CA ALA A 352 24.64 0.23 -0.02
C ALA A 352 24.95 1.12 1.20
N GLY A 353 23.98 1.35 2.10
CA GLY A 353 24.11 2.32 3.19
C GLY A 353 24.22 3.76 2.70
N GLY A 354 23.67 4.05 1.52
CA GLY A 354 23.87 5.31 0.81
C GLY A 354 23.22 5.34 -0.57
N ILE A 355 23.41 6.43 -1.31
CA ILE A 355 22.95 6.58 -2.70
C ILE A 355 24.10 6.23 -3.63
N THR A 356 23.87 5.30 -4.56
CA THR A 356 24.82 5.03 -5.65
C THR A 356 24.69 6.13 -6.69
N ASN A 357 25.75 6.92 -6.86
CA ASN A 357 25.84 7.96 -7.87
C ASN A 357 25.98 7.36 -9.28
N ALA A 358 25.78 8.19 -10.31
CA ALA A 358 25.87 7.78 -11.72
C ALA A 358 27.26 7.25 -12.12
N ASP A 359 28.31 7.60 -11.36
CA ASP A 359 29.68 7.13 -11.54
C ASP A 359 29.99 5.80 -10.82
N GLY A 360 28.98 5.21 -10.15
CA GLY A 360 29.11 3.97 -9.39
C GLY A 360 29.66 4.14 -7.96
N THR A 361 29.96 5.38 -7.53
CA THR A 361 30.37 5.65 -6.14
C THR A 361 29.16 5.66 -5.21
N VAL A 362 29.31 5.17 -3.98
CA VAL A 362 28.23 5.21 -2.98
C VAL A 362 28.45 6.41 -2.06
N SER A 363 27.58 7.41 -2.18
CA SER A 363 27.46 8.49 -1.21
C SER A 363 26.83 7.93 0.06
N ARG A 364 27.66 7.60 1.05
CA ARG A 364 27.18 7.20 2.38
C ARG A 364 26.43 8.35 3.01
N LEU A 365 25.18 8.10 3.37
CA LEU A 365 24.33 9.08 4.03
C LEU A 365 24.45 8.91 5.54
N ASP A 366 24.42 10.01 6.28
CA ASP A 366 24.25 9.92 7.72
C ASP A 366 22.88 9.33 8.05
N LEU A 367 22.80 8.62 9.19
CA LEU A 367 21.59 7.90 9.61
C LEU A 367 20.33 8.80 9.60
N PRO A 368 20.39 10.07 10.07
CA PRO A 368 19.27 11.00 9.92
C PRO A 368 18.77 11.21 8.49
N THR A 369 19.67 11.49 7.55
CA THR A 369 19.31 11.73 6.15
C THR A 369 18.76 10.45 5.51
N LEU A 370 19.34 9.29 5.85
CA LEU A 370 18.82 8.00 5.41
C LEU A 370 17.39 7.78 5.90
N VAL A 371 17.11 8.02 7.19
CA VAL A 371 15.77 7.88 7.77
C VAL A 371 14.79 8.85 7.11
N ALA A 372 15.18 10.10 6.91
CA ALA A 372 14.36 11.11 6.26
C ALA A 372 14.00 10.72 4.81
N LEU A 373 14.96 10.20 4.06
CA LEU A 373 14.73 9.75 2.69
C LEU A 373 13.82 8.53 2.63
N ILE A 374 13.99 7.55 3.53
CA ILE A 374 13.08 6.39 3.62
C ILE A 374 11.66 6.85 3.97
N GLN A 375 11.50 7.77 4.92
CA GLN A 375 10.17 8.31 5.27
C GLN A 375 9.55 9.11 4.13
N ASN A 376 10.35 9.83 3.34
CA ASN A 376 9.88 10.51 2.14
C ASN A 376 9.45 9.50 1.05
N GLN A 377 10.23 8.45 0.81
CA GLN A 377 9.88 7.36 -0.11
C GLN A 377 8.55 6.69 0.28
N ALA A 378 8.34 6.44 1.57
CA ALA A 378 7.06 5.94 2.07
C ALA A 378 5.89 6.90 1.75
N SER A 379 6.08 8.21 1.91
CA SER A 379 5.08 9.23 1.52
C SER A 379 4.79 9.23 0.02
N LEU A 380 5.83 9.13 -0.83
CA LEU A 380 5.68 9.07 -2.29
C LEU A 380 4.96 7.78 -2.74
N LYS A 381 5.25 6.64 -2.10
CA LYS A 381 4.54 5.38 -2.33
C LYS A 381 3.06 5.54 -1.97
N GLN A 382 2.76 6.15 -0.82
CA GLN A 382 1.38 6.41 -0.40
C GLN A 382 0.65 7.35 -1.37
N GLN A 383 1.32 8.39 -1.87
CA GLN A 383 0.77 9.27 -2.90
C GLN A 383 0.39 8.52 -4.18
N ALA A 384 1.23 7.58 -4.63
CA ALA A 384 0.93 6.75 -5.78
C ALA A 384 -0.32 5.88 -5.54
N VAL A 385 -0.47 5.30 -4.35
CA VAL A 385 -1.67 4.54 -3.95
C VAL A 385 -2.92 5.42 -3.91
N ILE A 386 -2.84 6.62 -3.33
CA ILE A 386 -3.93 7.59 -3.29
C ILE A 386 -4.36 7.98 -4.71
N THR A 387 -3.40 8.20 -5.60
CA THR A 387 -3.68 8.54 -7.00
C THR A 387 -4.44 7.42 -7.71
N MET A 388 -4.01 6.16 -7.51
CA MET A 388 -4.75 5.00 -8.03
C MET A 388 -6.18 4.93 -7.46
N ARG A 389 -6.36 5.06 -6.14
CA ARG A 389 -7.70 5.04 -5.52
C ARG A 389 -8.59 6.20 -5.96
N THR A 390 -8.00 7.38 -6.20
CA THR A 390 -8.71 8.55 -6.71
C THR A 390 -9.21 8.33 -8.14
N GLU A 391 -8.41 7.68 -8.98
CA GLU A 391 -8.84 7.27 -10.32
C GLU A 391 -9.98 6.25 -10.21
N GLN A 392 -9.90 5.26 -9.31
CA GLN A 392 -11.01 4.33 -9.09
C GLN A 392 -12.30 5.02 -8.63
N LEU A 393 -12.21 6.03 -7.76
CA LEU A 393 -13.35 6.83 -7.35
C LEU A 393 -13.93 7.62 -8.53
N THR A 394 -13.08 8.14 -9.41
CA THR A 394 -13.51 8.84 -10.64
C THR A 394 -14.30 7.90 -11.54
N GLN A 395 -13.82 6.67 -11.72
CA GLN A 395 -14.48 5.63 -12.51
C GLN A 395 -15.81 5.19 -11.86
N LEU A 396 -15.86 5.06 -10.54
CA LEU A 396 -17.08 4.76 -9.80
C LEU A 396 -18.12 5.89 -9.92
N ASN A 397 -17.68 7.15 -9.90
CA ASN A 397 -18.55 8.30 -10.08
C ASN A 397 -19.12 8.37 -11.50
N GLN A 398 -18.31 8.10 -12.52
CA GLN A 398 -18.77 8.00 -13.91
C GLN A 398 -19.78 6.88 -14.10
N LEU A 399 -19.55 5.72 -13.51
CA LEU A 399 -20.50 4.62 -13.51
C LEU A 399 -21.81 5.04 -12.81
N SER A 400 -21.72 5.67 -11.64
CA SER A 400 -22.90 6.14 -10.90
C SER A 400 -23.73 7.15 -11.70
N GLN A 401 -23.09 8.04 -12.46
CA GLN A 401 -23.76 8.94 -13.39
C GLN A 401 -24.48 8.18 -14.52
N ALA A 402 -23.88 7.12 -15.06
CA ALA A 402 -24.53 6.26 -16.06
C ALA A 402 -25.78 5.56 -15.49
N TYR A 403 -25.72 5.04 -14.26
CA TYR A 403 -26.89 4.46 -13.59
C TYR A 403 -28.00 5.49 -13.35
N ALA A 404 -27.66 6.70 -12.88
CA ALA A 404 -28.63 7.76 -12.67
C ALA A 404 -29.31 8.20 -13.98
N GLU A 405 -28.54 8.27 -15.07
CA GLU A 405 -29.06 8.58 -16.40
C GLU A 405 -29.98 7.46 -16.91
N MET A 406 -29.62 6.19 -16.72
CA MET A 406 -30.49 5.07 -17.07
C MET A 406 -31.81 5.11 -16.30
N GLN A 407 -31.76 5.42 -14.99
CA GLN A 407 -32.95 5.61 -14.17
C GLN A 407 -33.85 6.74 -14.70
N ARG A 408 -33.25 7.87 -15.13
CA ARG A 408 -33.98 8.97 -15.77
C ARG A 408 -34.69 8.49 -17.04
N ILE A 409 -33.99 7.74 -17.89
CA ILE A 409 -34.53 7.20 -19.16
C ILE A 409 -35.69 6.23 -18.91
N VAL A 410 -35.57 5.36 -17.91
CA VAL A 410 -36.65 4.43 -17.52
C VAL A 410 -37.85 5.21 -16.99
N ASN A 411 -37.63 6.21 -16.14
CA ASN A 411 -38.70 7.05 -15.61
C ASN A 411 -39.45 7.83 -16.70
N GLU A 412 -38.73 8.32 -17.71
CA GLU A 412 -39.36 8.96 -18.89
C GLU A 412 -40.18 7.98 -19.72
N THR A 413 -39.75 6.72 -19.77
CA THR A 413 -40.50 5.65 -20.45
C THR A 413 -41.75 5.28 -19.67
N LEU A 414 -41.67 5.20 -18.33
CA LEU A 414 -42.81 4.95 -17.46
C LEU A 414 -43.87 6.06 -17.51
N LYS A 415 -43.46 7.32 -17.71
CA LYS A 415 -44.38 8.47 -17.88
C LYS A 415 -45.25 8.39 -19.14
N LYS A 416 -44.88 7.57 -20.13
CA LYS A 416 -45.67 7.39 -21.36
C LYS A 416 -46.90 6.52 -21.17
N PHE A 417 -46.92 5.68 -20.14
CA PHE A 417 -48.08 4.85 -19.80
C PHE A 417 -49.18 5.74 -19.22
N VAL A 418 -50.31 5.83 -19.92
CA VAL A 418 -51.46 6.65 -19.52
C VAL A 418 -52.45 5.81 -18.74
N ASP A 419 -52.56 4.52 -19.08
CA ASP A 419 -53.48 3.59 -18.44
C ASP A 419 -52.97 3.12 -17.06
N THR A 420 -53.89 3.03 -16.11
CA THR A 420 -53.64 2.56 -14.73
C THR A 420 -54.52 1.35 -14.40
N GLY A 421 -54.14 0.55 -13.40
CA GLY A 421 -54.93 -0.60 -12.96
C GLY A 421 -54.87 -1.80 -13.93
N LYS A 422 -56.00 -2.48 -14.15
CA LYS A 422 -56.08 -3.73 -14.95
C LYS A 422 -55.74 -3.53 -16.44
N ASP A 423 -55.82 -2.30 -16.93
CA ASP A 423 -55.54 -1.98 -18.34
C ASP A 423 -54.07 -1.56 -18.57
N ALA A 424 -53.30 -1.30 -17.51
CA ALA A 424 -51.90 -0.85 -17.59
C ALA A 424 -50.96 -1.86 -18.29
N ASP A 425 -51.32 -3.15 -18.32
CA ASP A 425 -50.56 -4.20 -18.99
C ASP A 425 -50.94 -4.40 -20.47
N LYS A 426 -51.91 -3.63 -20.99
CA LYS A 426 -52.29 -3.63 -22.41
C LYS A 426 -51.40 -2.71 -23.25
N GLU A 427 -50.92 -1.62 -22.65
CA GLU A 427 -49.96 -0.71 -23.28
C GLU A 427 -48.57 -1.35 -23.32
N LYS A 428 -47.83 -1.07 -24.40
CA LYS A 428 -46.41 -1.38 -24.51
C LYS A 428 -45.68 -0.18 -25.07
N HIS A 429 -44.57 0.18 -24.43
CA HIS A 429 -43.72 1.27 -24.87
C HIS A 429 -42.29 0.80 -25.08
N THR A 430 -41.66 1.39 -26.10
CA THR A 430 -40.22 1.31 -26.34
C THR A 430 -39.49 2.33 -25.47
N ILE A 431 -38.20 2.12 -25.26
CA ILE A 431 -37.35 3.06 -24.51
C ILE A 431 -37.39 4.48 -25.12
N SER A 432 -37.37 5.48 -24.24
CA SER A 432 -37.50 6.89 -24.60
C SER A 432 -36.25 7.55 -25.21
N VAL A 433 -35.20 6.78 -25.46
CA VAL A 433 -33.93 7.25 -26.06
C VAL A 433 -33.82 6.80 -27.51
N SER A 434 -33.27 7.65 -28.39
CA SER A 434 -32.92 7.24 -29.76
C SER A 434 -31.58 6.48 -29.79
N PHE A 435 -31.49 5.47 -30.65
CA PHE A 435 -30.27 4.70 -30.87
C PHE A 435 -29.49 5.14 -32.12
N ASP A 436 -29.96 6.21 -32.79
CA ASP A 436 -29.42 6.68 -34.07
C ASP A 436 -28.01 7.29 -33.94
N ASN A 437 -27.64 7.77 -32.75
CA ASN A 437 -26.35 8.38 -32.51
C ASN A 437 -25.67 7.81 -31.24
N PRO A 438 -24.78 6.80 -31.37
CA PRO A 438 -24.09 6.20 -30.23
C PRO A 438 -23.15 7.17 -29.49
N SER A 439 -22.81 8.32 -30.07
CA SER A 439 -22.00 9.35 -29.40
C SER A 439 -22.80 10.19 -28.39
N GLN A 440 -24.14 10.12 -28.41
CA GLN A 440 -24.95 10.76 -27.39
C GLN A 440 -24.83 9.99 -26.07
N PHE A 441 -24.56 10.72 -24.99
CA PHE A 441 -24.39 10.15 -23.65
C PHE A 441 -25.54 9.21 -23.25
N SER A 442 -26.79 9.65 -23.38
CA SER A 442 -27.98 8.85 -23.05
C SER A 442 -28.10 7.57 -23.89
N THR A 443 -27.67 7.62 -25.15
CA THR A 443 -27.66 6.46 -26.06
C THR A 443 -26.56 5.47 -25.68
N ALA A 444 -25.35 5.95 -25.38
CA ALA A 444 -24.26 5.12 -24.89
C ALA A 444 -24.61 4.47 -23.54
N VAL A 445 -25.24 5.22 -22.63
CA VAL A 445 -25.79 4.68 -21.38
C VAL A 445 -26.82 3.60 -21.66
N ALA A 446 -27.81 3.84 -22.53
CA ALA A 446 -28.78 2.80 -22.88
C ALA A 446 -28.12 1.54 -23.44
N TYR A 447 -27.06 1.67 -24.24
CA TYR A 447 -26.27 0.51 -24.69
C TYR A 447 -25.57 -0.23 -23.55
N MET A 448 -25.06 0.44 -22.50
CA MET A 448 -24.43 -0.22 -21.36
C MET A 448 -25.36 -1.19 -20.61
N PHE A 449 -26.66 -0.90 -20.60
CA PHE A 449 -27.67 -1.69 -19.88
C PHE A 449 -28.43 -2.66 -20.80
N GLU A 450 -28.07 -2.72 -22.08
CA GLU A 450 -28.63 -3.69 -23.01
C GLU A 450 -28.25 -5.12 -22.60
N ASP A 451 -29.19 -6.06 -22.65
CA ASP A 451 -28.96 -7.46 -22.24
C ASP A 451 -27.84 -8.16 -23.02
N TYR A 452 -27.52 -7.64 -24.21
CA TYR A 452 -26.40 -8.12 -25.01
C TYR A 452 -25.06 -7.49 -24.63
N ALA A 453 -25.08 -6.25 -24.16
CA ALA A 453 -23.92 -5.47 -23.68
C ALA A 453 -23.40 -5.91 -22.34
N SER A 454 -24.31 -6.33 -21.48
CA SER A 454 -24.06 -6.70 -20.09
C SER A 454 -23.24 -7.98 -19.90
N ALA A 455 -22.88 -8.68 -20.98
CA ALA A 455 -21.99 -9.83 -20.92
C ALA A 455 -20.61 -9.49 -20.32
N GLN A 456 -20.21 -8.21 -20.35
CA GLN A 456 -18.96 -7.73 -19.78
C GLN A 456 -19.25 -6.68 -18.71
N PRO A 457 -18.92 -6.93 -17.42
CA PRO A 457 -19.06 -5.93 -16.38
C PRO A 457 -18.01 -4.82 -16.56
N HIS A 458 -18.36 -3.60 -16.12
CA HIS A 458 -17.36 -2.55 -15.92
C HIS A 458 -16.28 -3.05 -14.96
N PRO A 459 -15.00 -2.67 -15.12
CA PRO A 459 -13.94 -3.10 -14.19
C PRO A 459 -14.26 -2.80 -12.72
N VAL A 460 -14.88 -1.66 -12.44
CA VAL A 460 -15.38 -1.28 -11.10
C VAL A 460 -16.50 -2.22 -10.63
N GLU A 461 -17.46 -2.59 -11.48
CA GLU A 461 -18.52 -3.54 -11.11
C GLU A 461 -17.93 -4.90 -10.70
N LYS A 462 -16.90 -5.36 -11.42
CA LYS A 462 -16.17 -6.57 -11.06
C LYS A 462 -15.44 -6.46 -9.72
N GLU A 463 -14.82 -5.31 -9.44
CA GLU A 463 -14.09 -5.05 -8.19
C GLU A 463 -15.01 -5.03 -6.97
N PHE A 464 -16.20 -4.44 -7.09
CA PHE A 464 -17.20 -4.37 -6.03
C PHE A 464 -18.18 -5.56 -6.02
N ASN A 465 -17.98 -6.55 -6.89
CA ASN A 465 -18.86 -7.70 -7.07
C ASN A 465 -20.33 -7.31 -7.31
N ILE A 466 -20.54 -6.26 -8.11
CA ILE A 466 -21.85 -5.72 -8.48
C ILE A 466 -22.22 -6.30 -9.85
N THR A 467 -23.44 -6.83 -9.96
CA THR A 467 -23.98 -7.26 -11.26
C THR A 467 -24.85 -6.14 -11.83
N ARG A 468 -24.50 -5.67 -13.02
CA ARG A 468 -25.29 -4.65 -13.73
C ARG A 468 -26.68 -5.19 -14.07
N PRO A 469 -27.77 -4.49 -13.71
CA PRO A 469 -29.11 -4.80 -14.21
C PRO A 469 -29.18 -4.67 -15.73
N THR A 470 -29.97 -5.50 -16.40
CA THR A 470 -29.98 -5.57 -17.87
C THR A 470 -31.41 -5.60 -18.41
N HIS A 471 -31.60 -5.08 -19.62
CA HIS A 471 -32.89 -5.12 -20.31
C HIS A 471 -32.70 -5.27 -21.82
N ASP A 472 -33.52 -6.10 -22.47
CA ASP A 472 -33.45 -6.41 -23.91
C ASP A 472 -34.10 -5.29 -24.73
N MET A 473 -33.52 -4.09 -24.76
CA MET A 473 -34.16 -2.90 -25.34
C MET A 473 -34.09 -2.88 -26.88
N ILE A 474 -33.23 -3.69 -27.49
CA ILE A 474 -32.99 -3.71 -28.94
C ILE A 474 -33.13 -5.12 -29.53
N SER A 475 -33.95 -5.25 -30.57
CA SER A 475 -34.12 -6.49 -31.31
C SER A 475 -32.83 -6.92 -32.03
N ASN A 476 -32.33 -8.11 -31.69
CA ASN A 476 -31.13 -8.73 -32.24
C ASN A 476 -31.12 -8.92 -33.77
N SER A 477 -32.30 -8.98 -34.41
CA SER A 477 -32.42 -9.25 -35.86
C SER A 477 -32.54 -7.99 -36.71
N SER A 478 -33.04 -6.90 -36.13
CA SER A 478 -33.44 -5.71 -36.89
C SER A 478 -32.86 -4.40 -36.37
N GLY A 479 -32.27 -4.39 -35.16
CA GLY A 479 -31.86 -3.16 -34.48
C GLY A 479 -33.04 -2.28 -34.06
N SER A 480 -34.27 -2.74 -34.24
CA SER A 480 -35.47 -2.02 -33.82
C SER A 480 -35.65 -2.10 -32.30
N LYS A 481 -36.29 -1.09 -31.70
CA LYS A 481 -36.53 -1.08 -30.26
C LYS A 481 -37.59 -2.12 -29.88
N ASN A 482 -37.29 -2.94 -28.88
CA ASN A 482 -38.28 -3.82 -28.27
C ASN A 482 -39.27 -2.98 -27.43
N SER A 483 -40.51 -3.45 -27.35
CA SER A 483 -41.58 -2.80 -26.58
C SER A 483 -42.01 -3.69 -25.41
N PHE A 484 -42.12 -3.07 -24.24
CA PHE A 484 -42.36 -3.77 -22.98
C PHE A 484 -43.56 -3.21 -22.24
N LYS A 485 -44.15 -4.05 -21.39
CA LYS A 485 -45.23 -3.66 -20.48
C LYS A 485 -44.71 -2.80 -19.33
N ARG A 486 -45.62 -2.06 -18.70
CA ARG A 486 -45.31 -1.23 -17.53
C ARG A 486 -44.62 -2.02 -16.41
N THR A 487 -45.15 -3.21 -16.08
CA THR A 487 -44.60 -4.10 -15.04
C THR A 487 -43.16 -4.53 -15.30
N GLN A 488 -42.75 -4.65 -16.57
CA GLN A 488 -41.37 -4.99 -16.94
C GLN A 488 -40.42 -3.79 -16.74
N TRP A 489 -40.87 -2.59 -17.13
CA TRP A 489 -40.12 -1.35 -16.88
C TRP A 489 -40.01 -1.02 -15.39
N GLU A 490 -41.07 -1.23 -14.61
CA GLU A 490 -41.08 -1.06 -13.15
C GLU A 490 -40.10 -2.02 -12.49
N ARG A 491 -40.08 -3.31 -12.89
CA ARG A 491 -39.09 -4.28 -12.39
C ARG A 491 -37.66 -3.84 -12.69
N PHE A 492 -37.40 -3.37 -13.91
CA PHE A 492 -36.07 -2.91 -14.29
C PHE A 492 -35.67 -1.65 -13.51
N SER A 493 -36.59 -0.70 -13.31
CA SER A 493 -36.40 0.46 -12.44
C SER A 493 -36.02 0.07 -11.01
N THR A 494 -36.70 -0.91 -10.41
CA THR A 494 -36.35 -1.40 -9.07
C THR A 494 -34.94 -1.98 -9.04
N GLN A 495 -34.57 -2.79 -10.03
CA GLN A 495 -33.22 -3.37 -10.11
C GLN A 495 -32.12 -2.31 -10.27
N LEU A 496 -32.38 -1.25 -11.03
CA LEU A 496 -31.47 -0.10 -11.15
C LEU A 496 -31.31 0.62 -9.80
N SER A 497 -32.40 0.87 -9.09
CA SER A 497 -32.38 1.47 -7.76
C SER A 497 -31.57 0.63 -6.77
N ASP A 498 -31.77 -0.69 -6.76
CA ASP A 498 -31.02 -1.61 -5.90
C ASP A 498 -29.51 -1.57 -6.22
N ALA A 499 -29.15 -1.60 -7.50
CA ALA A 499 -27.75 -1.54 -7.91
C ALA A 499 -27.07 -0.20 -7.56
N VAL A 500 -27.78 0.92 -7.65
CA VAL A 500 -27.27 2.24 -7.20
C VAL A 500 -26.95 2.23 -5.71
N THR A 501 -27.75 1.54 -4.87
CA THR A 501 -27.44 1.45 -3.43
C THR A 501 -26.16 0.65 -3.14
N LEU A 502 -25.80 -0.29 -4.03
CA LEU A 502 -24.57 -1.08 -3.91
C LEU A 502 -23.34 -0.32 -4.39
N LEU A 503 -23.51 0.63 -5.34
CA LEU A 503 -22.48 1.57 -5.75
C LEU A 503 -22.29 2.64 -4.66
N ASN A 504 -21.64 2.27 -3.56
CA ASN A 504 -21.40 3.17 -2.43
C ASN A 504 -20.00 3.82 -2.51
N PRO A 505 -19.86 5.07 -2.99
CA PRO A 505 -18.58 5.76 -3.07
C PRO A 505 -17.98 6.14 -1.71
N GLN A 506 -18.74 6.05 -0.61
CA GLN A 506 -18.27 6.45 0.71
C GLN A 506 -17.13 5.57 1.23
N LEU A 507 -17.11 4.29 0.88
CA LEU A 507 -16.04 3.37 1.30
C LEU A 507 -14.68 3.82 0.72
N LEU A 508 -14.59 4.01 -0.60
CA LEU A 508 -13.38 4.54 -1.25
C LEU A 508 -13.00 5.93 -0.73
N THR A 509 -13.99 6.79 -0.47
CA THR A 509 -13.74 8.12 0.08
C THR A 509 -13.12 8.05 1.47
N ASN A 510 -13.60 7.14 2.32
CA ASN A 510 -13.03 6.92 3.65
C ASN A 510 -11.60 6.38 3.58
N ASP A 511 -11.37 5.42 2.67
CA ASP A 511 -10.04 4.84 2.43
C ASP A 511 -9.04 5.91 1.95
N ILE A 512 -9.44 6.76 1.00
CA ILE A 512 -8.63 7.90 0.51
C ILE A 512 -8.34 8.89 1.64
N ASN A 513 -9.33 9.20 2.48
CA ASN A 513 -9.15 10.10 3.61
C ASN A 513 -8.21 9.52 4.67
N GLN A 514 -8.28 8.21 4.91
CA GLN A 514 -7.35 7.52 5.78
C GLN A 514 -5.93 7.57 5.21
N ASP A 515 -5.75 7.23 3.93
CA ASP A 515 -4.45 7.26 3.28
C ASP A 515 -3.82 8.66 3.29
N ASN A 516 -4.62 9.71 3.04
CA ASN A 516 -4.15 11.10 3.09
C ASN A 516 -3.66 11.47 4.50
N ARG A 517 -4.36 11.02 5.55
CA ARG A 517 -3.92 11.23 6.94
C ARG A 517 -2.61 10.50 7.22
N GLU A 518 -2.47 9.28 6.73
CA GLU A 518 -1.24 8.50 6.88
C GLU A 518 -0.07 9.12 6.11
N GLN A 519 -0.29 9.60 4.88
CA GLN A 519 0.71 10.33 4.10
C GLN A 519 1.19 11.59 4.84
N ASN A 520 0.26 12.41 5.34
CA ASN A 520 0.60 13.63 6.07
C ASN A 520 1.40 13.33 7.34
N ARG A 521 1.04 12.27 8.08
CA ARG A 521 1.80 11.82 9.25
C ARG A 521 3.22 11.40 8.87
N SER A 522 3.40 10.64 7.80
CA SER A 522 4.72 10.21 7.34
C SER A 522 5.59 11.40 6.93
N TYR A 523 5.01 12.40 6.26
CA TYR A 523 5.71 13.63 5.89
C TYR A 523 6.09 14.51 7.09
N GLU A 524 5.18 14.66 8.06
CA GLU A 524 5.45 15.37 9.32
C GLU A 524 6.55 14.67 10.13
N GLN A 525 6.55 13.34 10.17
CA GLN A 525 7.60 12.55 10.80
C GLN A 525 8.95 12.71 10.11
N ALA A 526 8.99 12.70 8.77
CA ALA A 526 10.20 12.99 7.98
C ALA A 526 10.78 14.36 8.33
N THR A 527 9.94 15.39 8.24
CA THR A 527 10.34 16.77 8.51
C THR A 527 10.79 16.95 9.97
N GLY A 528 10.07 16.35 10.92
CA GLY A 528 10.39 16.39 12.34
C GLY A 528 11.66 15.62 12.71
N THR A 529 11.99 14.57 11.96
CA THR A 529 13.24 13.82 12.13
C THR A 529 14.42 14.65 11.64
N VAL A 530 14.35 15.20 10.43
CA VAL A 530 15.41 16.07 9.87
C VAL A 530 15.71 17.25 10.80
N ARG A 531 14.68 17.95 11.28
CA ARG A 531 14.85 19.09 12.20
C ARG A 531 15.55 18.69 13.50
N ARG A 532 15.07 17.62 14.15
CA ARG A 532 15.68 17.14 15.40
C ARG A 532 17.11 16.68 15.21
N SER A 533 17.42 16.07 14.08
CA SER A 533 18.79 15.65 13.76
C SER A 533 19.71 16.82 13.47
N PHE A 534 19.23 17.87 12.82
CA PHE A 534 19.98 19.11 12.65
C PHE A 534 20.26 19.79 14.00
N ASP A 535 19.27 19.85 14.89
CA ASP A 535 19.42 20.39 16.24
C ASP A 535 20.41 19.57 17.09
N LEU A 536 20.37 18.23 16.99
CA LEU A 536 21.34 17.34 17.64
C LEU A 536 22.75 17.55 17.10
N ASN A 537 22.92 17.67 15.78
CA ASN A 537 24.22 17.93 15.17
C ASN A 537 24.78 19.29 15.62
N ILE A 538 23.93 20.33 15.75
CA ILE A 538 24.34 21.62 16.31
C ILE A 538 24.73 21.51 17.78
N GLN A 539 23.97 20.77 18.59
CA GLN A 539 24.30 20.56 20.00
C GLN A 539 25.62 19.80 20.18
N ILE A 540 25.85 18.76 19.38
CA ILE A 540 27.10 18.02 19.36
C ILE A 540 28.25 18.95 18.95
N ALA A 541 28.09 19.71 17.86
CA ALA A 541 29.10 20.67 17.40
C ALA A 541 29.44 21.74 18.46
N ARG A 542 28.45 22.19 19.25
CA ARG A 542 28.65 23.13 20.36
C ARG A 542 29.20 22.49 21.64
N GLY A 543 29.04 21.18 21.82
CA GLY A 543 29.60 20.43 22.96
C GLY A 543 31.10 20.13 22.81
N PHE A 544 31.65 20.29 21.61
CA PHE A 544 33.07 20.09 21.29
C PHE A 544 33.88 21.39 21.20
N SER A 545 33.26 22.55 21.41
CA SER A 545 33.93 23.85 21.62
C SER A 545 33.99 24.20 23.10
#